data_AF-A0A1Q6D3F1-F1
#
_entry.id   AF-A0A1Q6D3F1-F1
#
_cell.length_a   1.000
_cell.length_b   1.000
_cell.length_c   1.000
_cell.angle_alpha   90.00
_cell.angle_beta   90.00
_cell.angle_gamma   90.00
#
_symmetry.space_group_name_H-M   'P 1'
#
loop_
_entity.id
_entity.type
_entity.pdbx_description
1 polymer ?
#
loop_
_entity_poly.entity_id
_entity_poly.type
_entity_poly.pdbx_seq_one_letter_code
_entity_poly.pdbx_strand_id
1 'polypeptide(L)'
;MQTQFVLLRSLLERTKHNQKRNQKHTQNHLLIVAALMAITMLFSACSSTKELKNNNLHSLQNHEPCYKIMQKAKSIQEKVDKKINNLTSKDLKNASDTWKKVAVQCNSRFAQGVVFSAQNIWKLANLNQTGNAETIKLAEQLELNSYKKIQDFADNNKNLYWNHDPLAKAAVAQDKLAFLLQTLAARDAKNVSLRQSDMTATISNTLMHFASNGSDLRQKVYEIPKQNLESVIAKDNATGKELPIVAIAYMDCAREELAALNQTIFPINKDGKINNDAIVSIENQDFIGVLADIVVSHIISAYSNGYPTDDSAIFEQ
;
A
#
# COMPACT_ATOMS: atom_id res chain seq x y z
N MET A 1 27.36 -22.45 -58.79
CA MET A 1 25.90 -22.27 -58.57
C MET A 1 25.23 -23.35 -57.70
N GLN A 2 25.91 -24.43 -57.28
CA GLN A 2 25.27 -25.49 -56.46
C GLN A 2 25.40 -25.29 -54.94
N THR A 3 26.31 -24.45 -54.45
CA THR A 3 26.53 -24.21 -53.01
C THR A 3 25.59 -23.18 -52.39
N GLN A 4 25.10 -22.21 -53.17
CA GLN A 4 24.15 -21.20 -52.68
C GLN A 4 22.71 -21.75 -52.52
N PHE A 5 22.33 -22.76 -53.31
CA PHE A 5 21.01 -23.40 -53.22
C PHE A 5 20.84 -24.26 -51.95
N VAL A 6 21.91 -24.88 -51.46
CA VAL A 6 21.88 -25.70 -50.24
C VAL A 6 21.70 -24.83 -48.99
N LEU A 7 22.37 -23.67 -48.94
CA LEU A 7 22.23 -22.71 -47.84
C LEU A 7 20.81 -22.11 -47.79
N LEU A 8 20.24 -21.73 -48.94
CA LEU A 8 18.87 -21.20 -49.00
C LEU A 8 17.83 -22.23 -48.54
N ARG A 9 18.00 -23.50 -48.91
CA ARG A 9 17.10 -24.59 -48.51
C ARG A 9 17.19 -24.87 -47.00
N SER A 10 18.38 -24.82 -46.42
CA SER A 10 18.57 -24.98 -44.97
C SER A 10 17.96 -23.84 -44.14
N LEU A 11 18.02 -22.60 -44.64
CA LEU A 11 17.39 -21.44 -44.01
C LEU A 11 15.87 -21.48 -44.10
N LEU A 12 15.31 -21.92 -45.24
CA LEU A 12 13.86 -22.12 -45.42
C LEU A 12 13.30 -23.28 -44.58
N GLU A 13 14.07 -24.34 -44.36
CA GLU A 13 13.66 -25.42 -43.45
C GLU A 13 13.72 -24.98 -41.98
N ARG A 14 14.74 -24.21 -41.57
CA ARG A 14 14.80 -23.62 -40.22
C ARG A 14 13.67 -22.64 -39.94
N THR A 15 13.27 -21.80 -40.90
CA THR A 15 12.14 -20.87 -40.70
C THR A 15 10.81 -21.61 -40.61
N LYS A 16 10.58 -22.64 -41.44
CA LYS A 16 9.38 -23.50 -41.33
C LYS A 16 9.31 -24.26 -39.99
N HIS A 17 10.45 -24.73 -39.49
CA HIS A 17 10.50 -25.44 -38.20
C HIS A 17 10.26 -24.50 -37.00
N ASN A 18 10.77 -23.27 -37.06
CA ASN A 18 10.51 -22.24 -36.05
C ASN A 18 9.07 -21.72 -36.08
N GLN A 19 8.47 -21.58 -37.27
CA GLN A 19 7.08 -21.14 -37.41
C GLN A 19 6.10 -22.21 -36.89
N LYS A 20 6.34 -23.49 -37.16
CA LYS A 20 5.56 -24.60 -36.56
C LYS A 20 5.74 -24.69 -35.04
N ARG A 21 6.93 -24.38 -34.51
CA ARG A 21 7.20 -24.37 -33.06
C ARG A 21 6.50 -23.21 -32.35
N ASN A 22 6.47 -22.01 -32.96
CA ASN A 22 5.72 -20.86 -32.45
C ASN A 22 4.20 -21.04 -32.52
N GLN A 23 3.69 -21.71 -33.56
CA GLN A 23 2.25 -22.01 -33.69
C GLN A 23 1.78 -23.05 -32.65
N LYS A 24 2.63 -24.03 -32.32
CA LYS A 24 2.36 -25.03 -31.27
C LYS A 24 2.46 -24.43 -29.86
N HIS A 25 3.36 -23.46 -29.63
CA HIS A 25 3.46 -22.73 -28.36
C HIS A 25 2.27 -21.80 -28.14
N THR A 26 1.80 -21.10 -29.18
CA THR A 26 0.62 -20.22 -29.09
C THR A 26 -0.68 -20.99 -28.92
N GLN A 27 -0.85 -22.17 -29.53
CA GLN A 27 -1.99 -23.06 -29.25
C GLN A 27 -1.95 -23.63 -27.83
N ASN A 28 -0.77 -24.01 -27.31
CA ASN A 28 -0.65 -24.49 -25.93
C ASN A 28 -0.89 -23.38 -24.91
N HIS A 29 -0.46 -22.13 -25.18
CA HIS A 29 -0.77 -21.00 -24.30
C HIS A 29 -2.25 -20.60 -24.36
N LEU A 30 -2.91 -20.67 -25.52
CA LEU A 30 -4.36 -20.43 -25.60
C LEU A 30 -5.18 -21.49 -24.83
N LEU A 31 -4.76 -22.76 -24.87
CA LEU A 31 -5.40 -23.84 -24.11
C LEU A 31 -5.14 -23.75 -22.60
N ILE A 32 -3.95 -23.30 -22.18
CA ILE A 32 -3.63 -23.09 -20.76
C ILE A 32 -4.36 -21.85 -20.21
N VAL A 33 -4.48 -20.77 -20.99
CA VAL A 33 -5.24 -19.57 -20.58
C VAL A 33 -6.76 -19.83 -20.55
N ALA A 34 -7.28 -20.63 -21.48
CA ALA A 34 -8.69 -21.06 -21.44
C ALA A 34 -9.00 -22.01 -20.26
N ALA A 35 -8.06 -22.88 -19.87
CA ALA A 35 -8.21 -23.75 -18.69
C ALA A 35 -8.09 -22.96 -17.36
N LEU A 36 -7.27 -21.90 -17.30
CA LEU A 36 -7.16 -21.03 -16.12
C LEU A 36 -8.36 -20.08 -15.97
N MET A 37 -8.98 -19.62 -17.07
CA MET A 37 -10.23 -18.84 -17.01
C MET A 37 -11.48 -19.68 -16.72
N ALA A 38 -11.43 -21.01 -16.90
CA ALA A 38 -12.53 -21.90 -16.54
C ALA A 38 -12.50 -22.33 -15.04
N ILE A 39 -11.38 -22.16 -14.34
CA ILE A 39 -11.25 -22.51 -12.91
C ILE A 39 -11.63 -21.32 -12.00
N THR A 40 -11.71 -20.09 -12.51
CA THR A 40 -12.11 -18.91 -11.74
C THR A 40 -13.64 -18.65 -11.74
N MET A 41 -14.45 -19.48 -12.41
CA MET A 41 -15.93 -19.37 -12.41
C MET A 41 -16.65 -20.43 -11.56
N LEU A 42 -15.99 -21.03 -10.55
CA LEU A 42 -16.62 -21.97 -9.60
C LEU A 42 -16.57 -21.53 -8.12
N PHE A 43 -16.24 -20.27 -7.83
CA PHE A 43 -16.32 -19.71 -6.46
C PHE A 43 -17.29 -18.53 -6.33
N SER A 44 -18.42 -18.57 -7.03
CA SER A 44 -19.58 -17.70 -6.77
C SER A 44 -20.89 -18.47 -6.70
N ALA A 45 -20.86 -19.66 -6.08
CA ALA A 45 -22.06 -20.35 -5.62
C ALA A 45 -22.18 -20.15 -4.10
N CYS A 46 -23.30 -19.59 -3.67
CA CYS A 46 -23.71 -19.44 -2.29
C CYS A 46 -23.46 -20.73 -1.49
N SER A 47 -22.48 -20.73 -0.60
CA SER A 47 -22.50 -21.62 0.55
C SER A 47 -23.53 -21.07 1.54
N SER A 48 -24.80 -21.37 1.30
CA SER A 48 -25.78 -21.53 2.38
C SER A 48 -25.28 -22.71 3.22
N THR A 49 -24.37 -22.44 4.15
CA THR A 49 -24.06 -23.39 5.21
C THR A 49 -25.36 -23.62 5.96
N LYS A 50 -25.92 -24.83 5.83
CA LYS A 50 -26.92 -25.34 6.77
C LYS A 50 -26.45 -24.98 8.16
N GLU A 51 -27.31 -24.28 8.91
CA GLU A 51 -27.11 -23.96 10.31
C GLU A 51 -26.75 -25.22 11.09
N LEU A 52 -25.45 -25.44 11.31
CA LEU A 52 -25.01 -26.01 12.56
C LEU A 52 -25.20 -24.89 13.57
N LYS A 53 -26.34 -24.94 14.27
CA LYS A 53 -26.63 -24.17 15.48
C LYS A 53 -25.56 -24.51 16.53
N ASN A 54 -24.39 -23.90 16.39
CA ASN A 54 -23.29 -24.05 17.30
C ASN A 54 -23.14 -22.70 18.00
N ASN A 55 -23.81 -22.56 19.14
CA ASN A 55 -23.70 -21.40 20.03
C ASN A 55 -22.24 -21.12 20.47
N ASN A 56 -21.30 -21.99 20.10
CA ASN A 56 -19.87 -21.88 20.39
C ASN A 56 -19.06 -21.11 19.32
N LEU A 57 -19.54 -20.91 18.09
CA LEU A 57 -18.78 -20.15 17.07
C LEU A 57 -18.82 -18.65 17.37
N HIS A 58 -20.00 -18.13 17.76
CA HIS A 58 -20.13 -16.77 18.26
C HIS A 58 -19.37 -16.57 19.57
N SER A 59 -19.28 -17.57 20.44
CA SER A 59 -18.50 -17.46 21.68
C SER A 59 -17.00 -17.43 21.39
N LEU A 60 -16.47 -18.22 20.44
CA LEU A 60 -15.06 -18.17 20.01
C LEU A 60 -14.71 -16.86 19.29
N GLN A 61 -15.57 -16.37 18.39
CA GLN A 61 -15.38 -15.08 17.71
C GLN A 61 -15.40 -13.90 18.69
N ASN A 62 -16.26 -13.94 19.70
CA ASN A 62 -16.34 -12.93 20.76
C ASN A 62 -15.08 -12.87 21.66
N HIS A 63 -14.12 -13.79 21.54
CA HIS A 63 -12.86 -13.78 22.32
C HIS A 63 -11.64 -13.36 21.48
N GLU A 64 -11.74 -13.31 20.16
CA GLU A 64 -10.63 -12.97 19.28
C GLU A 64 -10.34 -11.45 19.31
N PRO A 65 -9.10 -11.00 19.60
CA PRO A 65 -8.78 -9.59 19.74
C PRO A 65 -9.14 -8.75 18.50
N CYS A 66 -8.88 -9.28 17.30
CA CYS A 66 -9.18 -8.59 16.05
C CYS A 66 -10.70 -8.38 15.88
N TYR A 67 -11.52 -9.41 16.09
CA TYR A 67 -12.97 -9.29 16.02
C TYR A 67 -13.50 -8.19 16.96
N LYS A 68 -13.06 -8.16 18.22
CA LYS A 68 -13.49 -7.14 19.20
C LYS A 68 -13.15 -5.73 18.74
N ILE A 69 -11.91 -5.49 18.31
CA ILE A 69 -11.49 -4.14 17.89
C ILE A 69 -12.19 -3.72 16.60
N MET A 70 -12.42 -4.64 15.66
CA MET A 70 -13.16 -4.38 14.44
C MET A 70 -14.62 -3.97 14.72
N GLN A 71 -15.33 -4.70 15.59
CA GLN A 71 -16.71 -4.36 15.95
C GLN A 71 -16.77 -3.01 16.68
N LYS A 72 -15.79 -2.72 17.54
CA LYS A 72 -15.68 -1.41 18.19
C LYS A 72 -15.45 -0.29 17.17
N ALA A 73 -14.54 -0.50 16.21
CA ALA A 73 -14.25 0.47 15.16
C ALA A 73 -15.48 0.78 14.32
N LYS A 74 -16.20 -0.24 13.85
CA LYS A 74 -17.46 -0.10 13.11
C LYS A 74 -18.52 0.67 13.91
N SER A 75 -18.74 0.31 15.18
CA SER A 75 -19.71 1.00 16.03
C SER A 75 -19.37 2.47 16.26
N ILE A 76 -18.08 2.80 16.39
CA ILE A 76 -17.63 4.20 16.48
C ILE A 76 -17.81 4.92 15.14
N GLN A 77 -17.47 4.27 14.02
CA GLN A 77 -17.61 4.84 12.69
C GLN A 77 -19.07 5.15 12.35
N GLU A 78 -20.00 4.23 12.64
CA GLU A 78 -21.43 4.46 12.47
C GLU A 78 -21.93 5.69 13.24
N LYS A 79 -21.36 5.96 14.42
CA LYS A 79 -21.70 7.18 15.19
C LYS A 79 -21.14 8.43 14.53
N VAL A 80 -19.93 8.36 13.99
CA VAL A 80 -19.33 9.46 13.21
C VAL A 80 -20.18 9.76 11.98
N ASP A 81 -20.57 8.73 11.22
CA ASP A 81 -21.29 8.90 9.96
C ASP A 81 -22.74 9.38 10.17
N LYS A 82 -23.38 9.00 11.29
CA LYS A 82 -24.73 9.49 11.66
C LYS A 82 -24.73 10.90 12.25
N LYS A 83 -23.63 11.36 12.86
CA LYS A 83 -23.52 12.68 13.49
C LYS A 83 -23.09 13.74 12.47
N ILE A 84 -24.02 14.22 11.66
CA ILE A 84 -23.70 15.21 10.61
C ILE A 84 -23.39 16.60 11.20
N ASN A 85 -24.09 17.05 12.26
CA ASN A 85 -23.95 18.43 12.79
C ASN A 85 -23.32 18.54 14.20
N ASN A 86 -23.10 17.43 14.91
CA ASN A 86 -22.63 17.41 16.31
C ASN A 86 -21.34 16.60 16.51
N LEU A 87 -20.52 16.53 15.47
CA LEU A 87 -19.27 15.78 15.52
C LEU A 87 -18.24 16.56 16.33
N THR A 88 -17.61 15.91 17.30
CA THR A 88 -16.57 16.55 18.13
C THR A 88 -15.18 16.10 17.73
N SER A 89 -14.15 16.90 18.04
CA SER A 89 -12.75 16.50 17.86
C SER A 89 -12.43 15.19 18.60
N LYS A 90 -13.09 14.96 19.75
CA LYS A 90 -12.96 13.73 20.53
C LYS A 90 -13.55 12.51 19.81
N ASP A 91 -14.69 12.66 19.15
CA ASP A 91 -15.32 11.58 18.39
C ASP A 91 -14.39 11.12 17.24
N LEU A 92 -13.86 12.08 16.47
CA LEU A 92 -12.97 11.80 15.33
C LEU A 92 -11.60 11.27 15.74
N LYS A 93 -11.03 11.80 16.83
CA LYS A 93 -9.79 11.25 17.40
C LYS A 93 -9.99 9.80 17.86
N ASN A 94 -11.08 9.52 18.57
CA ASN A 94 -11.39 8.17 19.00
C ASN A 94 -11.63 7.21 17.82
N ALA A 95 -12.27 7.68 16.74
CA ALA A 95 -12.46 6.89 15.53
C ALA A 95 -11.13 6.59 14.84
N SER A 96 -10.29 7.60 14.61
CA SER A 96 -8.97 7.43 13.98
C SER A 96 -8.06 6.50 14.79
N ASP A 97 -7.99 6.67 16.11
CA ASP A 97 -7.19 5.82 17.00
C ASP A 97 -7.71 4.37 17.01
N THR A 98 -9.03 4.16 16.98
CA THR A 98 -9.61 2.81 16.99
C THR A 98 -9.38 2.11 15.66
N TRP A 99 -9.52 2.80 14.53
CA TRP A 99 -9.21 2.23 13.21
C TRP A 99 -7.72 1.93 13.04
N LYS A 100 -6.82 2.76 13.57
CA LYS A 100 -5.40 2.44 13.60
C LYS A 100 -5.12 1.15 14.39
N LYS A 101 -5.81 0.94 15.52
CA LYS A 101 -5.71 -0.33 16.27
C LYS A 101 -6.21 -1.53 15.47
N VAL A 102 -7.22 -1.36 14.61
CA VAL A 102 -7.61 -2.41 13.65
C VAL A 102 -6.42 -2.73 12.74
N ALA A 103 -5.75 -1.73 12.17
CA ALA A 103 -4.61 -1.99 11.30
C ALA A 103 -3.48 -2.78 12.00
N VAL A 104 -3.22 -2.47 13.27
CA VAL A 104 -2.18 -3.12 14.08
C VAL A 104 -2.56 -4.54 14.53
N GLN A 105 -3.81 -4.76 14.92
CA GLN A 105 -4.24 -6.01 15.56
C GLN A 105 -4.90 -7.00 14.59
N CYS A 106 -5.23 -6.56 13.37
CA CYS A 106 -5.89 -7.37 12.36
C CYS A 106 -5.05 -7.40 11.06
N ASN A 107 -4.13 -8.36 10.93
CA ASN A 107 -3.21 -8.46 9.79
C ASN A 107 -3.90 -8.35 8.41
N SER A 108 -5.06 -8.98 8.21
CA SER A 108 -5.81 -8.94 6.94
C SER A 108 -6.65 -7.68 6.71
N ARG A 109 -6.58 -6.73 7.65
CA ARG A 109 -7.37 -5.49 7.67
C ARG A 109 -6.48 -4.26 7.86
N PHE A 110 -5.17 -4.40 7.62
CA PHE A 110 -4.22 -3.29 7.68
C PHE A 110 -4.71 -2.12 6.83
N ALA A 111 -5.03 -2.38 5.55
CA ALA A 111 -5.44 -1.33 4.63
C ALA A 111 -6.75 -0.64 5.07
N GLN A 112 -7.74 -1.43 5.51
CA GLN A 112 -8.99 -0.89 6.03
C GLN A 112 -8.75 0.01 7.25
N GLY A 113 -7.97 -0.46 8.23
CA GLY A 113 -7.69 0.32 9.44
C GLY A 113 -6.95 1.62 9.16
N VAL A 114 -5.96 1.60 8.26
CA VAL A 114 -5.21 2.79 7.84
C VAL A 114 -6.10 3.80 7.14
N VAL A 115 -6.88 3.37 6.15
CA VAL A 115 -7.74 4.26 5.35
C VAL A 115 -8.78 4.96 6.22
N PHE A 116 -9.54 4.21 7.02
CA PHE A 116 -10.51 4.81 7.92
C PHE A 116 -9.85 5.69 8.98
N SER A 117 -8.64 5.36 9.42
CA SER A 117 -7.88 6.23 10.34
C SER A 117 -7.55 7.57 9.68
N ALA A 118 -6.98 7.56 8.48
CA ALA A 118 -6.65 8.74 7.71
C ALA A 118 -7.89 9.60 7.40
N GLN A 119 -9.01 8.99 7.02
CA GLN A 119 -10.26 9.73 6.79
C GLN A 119 -10.76 10.46 8.02
N ASN A 120 -10.70 9.83 9.20
CA ASN A 120 -11.11 10.49 10.45
C ASN A 120 -10.11 11.58 10.87
N ILE A 121 -8.81 11.41 10.61
CA ILE A 121 -7.81 12.49 10.79
C ILE A 121 -8.09 13.66 9.85
N TRP A 122 -8.43 13.38 8.59
CA TRP A 122 -8.78 14.42 7.63
C TRP A 122 -10.05 15.17 8.02
N LYS A 123 -11.11 14.45 8.42
CA LYS A 123 -12.34 15.05 8.98
C LYS A 123 -12.02 15.89 10.23
N LEU A 124 -11.09 15.44 11.08
CA LEU A 124 -10.69 16.16 12.30
C LEU A 124 -10.01 17.48 11.96
N ALA A 125 -9.09 17.46 10.99
CA ALA A 125 -8.41 18.65 10.51
C ALA A 125 -9.42 19.69 10.00
N ASN A 126 -10.43 19.23 9.25
CA ASN A 126 -11.43 20.09 8.60
C ASN A 126 -12.66 20.42 9.48
N LEU A 127 -12.74 19.93 10.73
CA LEU A 127 -13.92 20.10 11.58
C LEU A 127 -14.28 21.58 11.80
N ASN A 128 -13.28 22.46 11.84
CA ASN A 128 -13.44 23.91 12.00
C ASN A 128 -13.28 24.69 10.68
N GLN A 129 -13.44 24.05 9.51
CA GLN A 129 -13.17 24.65 8.20
C GLN A 129 -11.77 25.30 8.11
N THR A 130 -10.77 24.58 8.61
CA THR A 130 -9.39 25.05 8.54
C THR A 130 -8.96 25.18 7.08
N GLY A 131 -8.38 26.32 6.72
CA GLY A 131 -7.96 26.55 5.34
C GLY A 131 -6.85 25.59 4.90
N ASN A 132 -6.61 25.51 3.59
CA ASN A 132 -5.61 24.61 2.99
C ASN A 132 -4.18 24.70 3.62
N ALA A 133 -3.82 25.85 4.19
CA ALA A 133 -2.52 26.01 4.85
C ALA A 133 -2.37 25.16 6.13
N GLU A 134 -3.46 24.89 6.86
CA GLU A 134 -3.42 24.10 8.09
C GLU A 134 -3.35 22.60 7.79
N THR A 135 -4.03 22.14 6.74
CA THR A 135 -3.96 20.74 6.28
C THR A 135 -2.58 20.40 5.71
N ILE A 136 -1.91 21.35 5.03
CA ILE A 136 -0.51 21.19 4.60
C ILE A 136 0.42 21.03 5.81
N LYS A 137 0.31 21.92 6.82
CA LYS A 137 1.12 21.81 8.05
C LYS A 137 0.87 20.50 8.80
N LEU A 138 -0.37 20.03 8.83
CA LEU A 138 -0.71 18.73 9.40
C LEU A 138 -0.01 17.59 8.65
N ALA A 139 -0.06 17.59 7.32
CA ALA A 139 0.60 16.59 6.49
C ALA A 139 2.11 16.56 6.77
N GLU A 140 2.79 17.71 6.71
CA GLU A 140 4.22 17.85 7.01
C GLU A 140 4.57 17.34 8.42
N GLN A 141 3.73 17.64 9.41
CA GLN A 141 3.94 17.19 10.78
C GLN A 141 3.76 15.68 10.92
N LEU A 142 2.80 15.08 10.22
CA LEU A 142 2.60 13.63 10.21
C LEU A 142 3.77 12.92 9.53
N GLU A 143 4.24 13.41 8.38
CA GLU A 143 5.44 12.87 7.71
C GLU A 143 6.67 12.91 8.62
N LEU A 144 6.93 14.07 9.24
CA LEU A 144 8.05 14.24 10.17
C LEU A 144 7.95 13.29 11.37
N ASN A 145 6.74 13.13 11.92
CA ASN A 145 6.52 12.24 13.05
C ASN A 145 6.70 10.77 12.67
N SER A 146 6.20 10.35 11.50
CA SER A 146 6.37 8.99 10.99
C SER A 146 7.83 8.66 10.70
N TYR A 147 8.56 9.61 10.10
CA TYR A 147 10.01 9.53 9.89
C TYR A 147 10.76 9.36 11.22
N LYS A 148 10.50 10.20 12.23
CA LYS A 148 11.14 10.08 13.55
C LYS A 148 10.84 8.74 14.21
N LYS A 149 9.58 8.31 14.18
CA LYS A 149 9.17 7.03 14.78
C LYS A 149 9.88 5.84 14.17
N ILE A 150 10.03 5.79 12.84
CA ILE A 150 10.73 4.65 12.20
C ILE A 150 12.23 4.68 12.49
N GLN A 151 12.85 5.87 12.59
CA GLN A 151 14.25 6.00 12.99
C GLN A 151 14.47 5.57 14.44
N ASP A 152 13.66 6.10 15.36
CA ASP A 152 13.70 5.73 16.77
C ASP A 152 13.48 4.21 16.92
N PHE A 153 12.56 3.64 16.15
CA PHE A 153 12.34 2.19 16.14
C PHE A 153 13.58 1.44 15.62
N ALA A 154 14.19 1.86 14.50
CA ALA A 154 15.39 1.26 13.93
C ALA A 154 16.60 1.32 14.87
N ASP A 155 16.81 2.45 15.53
CA ASP A 155 17.92 2.61 16.45
C ASP A 155 17.82 1.69 17.67
N ASN A 156 16.59 1.43 18.13
CA ASN A 156 16.33 0.55 19.27
C ASN A 156 16.22 -0.94 18.89
N ASN A 157 15.99 -1.28 17.62
CA ASN A 157 15.62 -2.63 17.18
C ASN A 157 16.49 -3.21 16.03
N LYS A 158 17.79 -2.91 16.03
CA LYS A 158 18.75 -3.24 14.94
C LYS A 158 18.88 -4.72 14.53
N ASN A 159 18.33 -5.65 15.32
CA ASN A 159 18.44 -7.09 15.08
C ASN A 159 17.08 -7.77 14.81
N LEU A 160 16.01 -6.99 14.67
CA LEU A 160 14.70 -7.51 14.30
C LEU A 160 14.54 -7.50 12.78
N TYR A 161 13.84 -8.51 12.26
CA TYR A 161 13.53 -8.63 10.84
C TYR A 161 12.11 -9.14 10.68
N TRP A 162 11.51 -8.81 9.54
CA TRP A 162 10.20 -9.31 9.13
C TRP A 162 10.29 -9.98 7.76
N ASN A 163 9.25 -10.71 7.39
CA ASN A 163 9.17 -11.31 6.06
C ASN A 163 9.40 -10.27 4.95
N HIS A 164 10.25 -10.65 3.99
CA HIS A 164 10.81 -9.75 3.00
C HIS A 164 9.75 -9.02 2.15
N ASP A 165 8.85 -9.77 1.52
CA ASP A 165 8.05 -9.25 0.40
C ASP A 165 7.15 -8.04 0.71
N PRO A 166 6.39 -8.00 1.83
CA PRO A 166 5.58 -6.82 2.15
C PRO A 166 6.44 -5.56 2.35
N LEU A 167 7.56 -5.70 3.06
CA LEU A 167 8.44 -4.56 3.35
C LEU A 167 9.24 -4.12 2.13
N ALA A 168 9.73 -5.06 1.33
CA ALA A 168 10.46 -4.76 0.10
C ALA A 168 9.57 -4.02 -0.91
N LYS A 169 8.30 -4.43 -1.05
CA LYS A 169 7.32 -3.73 -1.91
C LYS A 169 6.97 -2.34 -1.38
N ALA A 170 6.74 -2.19 -0.08
CA ALA A 170 6.52 -0.88 0.54
C ALA A 170 7.75 0.03 0.38
N ALA A 171 8.97 -0.53 0.48
CA ALA A 171 10.21 0.20 0.26
C ALA A 171 10.35 0.70 -1.19
N VAL A 172 9.86 -0.06 -2.18
CA VAL A 172 9.77 0.39 -3.60
C VAL A 172 8.83 1.57 -3.74
N ALA A 173 7.64 1.50 -3.13
CA ALA A 173 6.68 2.60 -3.15
C ALA A 173 7.28 3.90 -2.56
N GLN A 174 7.99 3.77 -1.44
CA GLN A 174 8.71 4.87 -0.81
C GLN A 174 9.83 5.43 -1.70
N ASP A 175 10.64 4.57 -2.31
CA ASP A 175 11.76 4.97 -3.15
C ASP A 175 11.29 5.72 -4.40
N LYS A 176 10.21 5.25 -5.04
CA LYS A 176 9.52 5.94 -6.13
C LYS A 176 9.06 7.33 -5.72
N LEU A 177 8.38 7.44 -4.56
CA LEU A 177 7.91 8.72 -4.04
C LEU A 177 9.07 9.66 -3.76
N ALA A 178 10.14 9.17 -3.12
CA ALA A 178 11.32 9.96 -2.82
C ALA A 178 11.95 10.53 -4.10
N PHE A 179 12.10 9.72 -5.14
CA PHE A 179 12.62 10.14 -6.44
C PHE A 179 11.72 11.21 -7.11
N LEU A 180 10.41 11.03 -7.06
CA LEU A 180 9.43 11.99 -7.58
C LEU A 180 9.51 13.32 -6.83
N LEU A 181 9.52 13.30 -5.49
CA LEU A 181 9.63 14.49 -4.66
C LEU A 181 10.95 15.22 -4.89
N GLN A 182 12.06 14.50 -5.07
CA GLN A 182 13.35 15.10 -5.41
C GLN A 182 13.28 15.85 -6.76
N THR A 183 12.70 15.19 -7.76
CA THR A 183 12.56 15.74 -9.11
C THR A 183 11.66 16.98 -9.11
N LEU A 184 10.55 16.93 -8.37
CA LEU A 184 9.61 18.05 -8.24
C LEU A 184 10.22 19.22 -7.45
N ALA A 185 10.94 18.93 -6.36
CA ALA A 185 11.67 19.94 -5.59
C ALA A 185 12.73 20.65 -6.45
N ALA A 186 13.48 19.90 -7.27
CA ALA A 186 14.46 20.46 -8.19
C ALA A 186 13.85 21.35 -9.30
N ARG A 187 12.53 21.27 -9.50
CA ARG A 187 11.75 22.11 -10.42
C ARG A 187 10.96 23.20 -9.72
N ASP A 188 11.25 23.46 -8.44
CA ASP A 188 10.55 24.44 -7.59
C ASP A 188 9.03 24.21 -7.52
N ALA A 189 8.59 22.94 -7.53
CA ALA A 189 7.18 22.61 -7.33
C ALA A 189 6.69 23.09 -5.96
N LYS A 190 5.51 23.71 -5.94
CA LYS A 190 4.93 24.28 -4.72
C LYS A 190 4.68 23.20 -3.66
N ASN A 191 4.98 23.52 -2.40
CA ASN A 191 4.78 22.64 -1.24
C ASN A 191 5.57 21.32 -1.30
N VAL A 192 6.64 21.26 -2.10
CA VAL A 192 7.54 20.12 -2.18
C VAL A 192 8.95 20.57 -1.82
N SER A 193 9.64 19.82 -0.97
CA SER A 193 11.00 20.12 -0.53
C SER A 193 11.92 18.92 -0.66
N LEU A 194 13.23 19.18 -0.84
CA LEU A 194 14.25 18.13 -0.81
C LEU A 194 14.23 17.35 0.51
N ARG A 195 13.89 18.04 1.63
CA ARG A 195 13.77 17.40 2.93
C ARG A 195 12.71 16.30 2.95
N GLN A 196 11.56 16.49 2.27
CA GLN A 196 10.54 15.44 2.18
C GLN A 196 11.07 14.23 1.43
N SER A 197 11.74 14.45 0.29
CA SER A 197 12.41 13.39 -0.46
C SER A 197 13.42 12.62 0.41
N ASP A 198 14.30 13.31 1.14
CA ASP A 198 15.31 12.67 2.00
C ASP A 198 14.69 11.83 3.12
N MET A 199 13.60 12.32 3.74
CA MET A 199 12.86 11.57 4.75
C MET A 199 12.23 10.31 4.16
N THR A 200 11.55 10.42 3.02
CA THR A 200 10.93 9.29 2.30
C THR A 200 11.98 8.26 1.85
N ALA A 201 13.14 8.71 1.33
CA ALA A 201 14.25 7.82 0.97
C ALA A 201 14.81 7.07 2.20
N THR A 202 14.87 7.74 3.35
CA THR A 202 15.30 7.12 4.60
C THR A 202 14.30 6.09 5.11
N ILE A 203 12.99 6.36 4.99
CA ILE A 203 11.94 5.38 5.29
C ILE A 203 12.12 4.17 4.37
N SER A 204 12.29 4.36 3.06
CA SER A 204 12.56 3.29 2.10
C SER A 204 13.75 2.41 2.52
N ASN A 205 14.89 3.03 2.84
CA ASN A 205 16.09 2.33 3.29
C ASN A 205 15.85 1.54 4.58
N THR A 206 15.10 2.12 5.53
CA THR A 206 14.78 1.46 6.80
C THR A 206 13.83 0.28 6.62
N LEU A 207 12.84 0.39 5.73
CA LEU A 207 11.95 -0.74 5.39
C LEU A 207 12.74 -1.89 4.76
N MET A 208 13.65 -1.59 3.84
CA MET A 208 14.52 -2.59 3.23
C MET A 208 15.50 -3.21 4.24
N HIS A 209 15.99 -2.42 5.22
CA HIS A 209 16.82 -2.93 6.30
C HIS A 209 16.09 -3.98 7.17
N PHE A 210 14.81 -3.74 7.46
CA PHE A 210 13.97 -4.65 8.23
C PHE A 210 13.42 -5.83 7.42
N ALA A 211 13.39 -5.71 6.08
CA ALA A 211 13.08 -6.82 5.21
C ALA A 211 14.15 -7.90 5.37
N SER A 212 13.74 -9.09 5.81
CA SER A 212 14.63 -10.27 5.88
C SER A 212 15.22 -10.62 4.51
N ASN A 213 16.08 -11.64 4.46
CA ASN A 213 16.82 -12.02 3.26
C ASN A 213 15.94 -12.09 1.99
N GLY A 214 16.29 -11.29 1.00
CA GLY A 214 15.65 -11.23 -0.30
C GLY A 214 16.35 -10.23 -1.22
N SER A 215 15.77 -9.98 -2.38
CA SER A 215 16.33 -9.06 -3.37
C SER A 215 15.88 -7.64 -3.08
N ASP A 216 16.80 -6.67 -3.10
CA ASP A 216 16.40 -5.26 -3.11
C ASP A 216 15.64 -4.97 -4.41
N LEU A 217 14.34 -4.70 -4.30
CA LEU A 217 13.44 -4.48 -5.43
C LEU A 217 13.44 -3.04 -5.94
N ARG A 218 14.13 -2.14 -5.22
CA ARG A 218 14.15 -0.70 -5.51
C ARG A 218 15.01 -0.39 -6.73
N GLN A 219 14.67 0.70 -7.39
CA GLN A 219 15.33 1.14 -8.61
C GLN A 219 15.99 2.49 -8.38
N LYS A 220 17.19 2.67 -8.93
CA LYS A 220 17.90 3.95 -8.79
C LYS A 220 17.22 5.11 -9.53
N VAL A 221 16.42 4.80 -10.55
CA VAL A 221 15.78 5.77 -11.44
C VAL A 221 14.40 5.24 -11.80
N TYR A 222 13.39 6.11 -11.73
CA TYR A 222 12.03 5.81 -12.15
C TYR A 222 11.65 6.68 -13.34
N GLU A 223 10.86 6.13 -14.25
CA GLU A 223 10.36 6.91 -15.39
C GLU A 223 9.27 7.87 -14.93
N ILE A 224 9.47 9.15 -15.24
CA ILE A 224 8.44 10.18 -15.07
C ILE A 224 8.17 10.75 -16.47
N PRO A 225 6.94 10.63 -17.00
CA PRO A 225 6.61 11.19 -18.30
C PRO A 225 6.94 12.68 -18.35
N LYS A 226 7.68 13.11 -19.38
CA LYS A 226 8.13 14.52 -19.50
C LYS A 226 6.97 15.50 -19.48
N GLN A 227 5.84 15.14 -20.13
CA GLN A 227 4.65 15.99 -20.16
C GLN A 227 4.14 16.29 -18.75
N ASN A 228 4.18 15.30 -17.85
CA ASN A 228 3.74 15.45 -16.47
C ASN A 228 4.64 16.47 -15.75
N LEU A 229 5.96 16.40 -15.91
CA LEU A 229 6.89 17.34 -15.28
C LEU A 229 6.74 18.79 -15.74
N GLU A 230 6.15 19.04 -16.92
CA GLU A 230 5.93 20.38 -17.46
C GLU A 230 4.61 21.01 -16.98
N SER A 231 3.52 20.24 -16.91
CA SER A 231 2.20 20.74 -16.51
C SER A 231 1.99 20.81 -15.00
N VAL A 232 2.75 20.06 -14.20
CA VAL A 232 2.57 19.87 -12.74
C VAL A 232 1.21 19.22 -12.38
N ILE A 233 0.35 19.01 -13.36
CA ILE A 233 -0.94 18.32 -13.32
C ILE A 233 -0.82 17.10 -14.24
N ALA A 234 -1.30 15.95 -13.79
CA ALA A 234 -1.37 14.77 -14.62
C ALA A 234 -2.71 14.06 -14.42
N LYS A 235 -3.06 13.20 -15.36
CA LYS A 235 -4.19 12.29 -15.22
C LYS A 235 -3.83 11.16 -14.27
N ASP A 236 -4.55 11.05 -13.16
CA ASP A 236 -4.47 9.93 -12.24
C ASP A 236 -5.08 8.68 -12.89
N ASN A 237 -4.34 7.57 -12.90
CA ASN A 237 -4.79 6.35 -13.57
C ASN A 237 -6.00 5.71 -12.86
N ALA A 238 -6.06 5.81 -11.54
CA ALA A 238 -7.11 5.18 -10.74
C ALA A 238 -8.45 5.91 -10.82
N THR A 239 -8.45 7.25 -10.77
CA THR A 239 -9.69 8.05 -10.81
C THR A 239 -10.01 8.63 -12.19
N GLY A 240 -9.04 8.67 -13.09
CA GLY A 240 -9.14 9.32 -14.40
C GLY A 240 -9.19 10.85 -14.34
N LYS A 241 -9.01 11.47 -13.17
CA LYS A 241 -9.07 12.93 -12.96
C LYS A 241 -7.70 13.57 -13.20
N GLU A 242 -7.71 14.80 -13.71
CA GLU A 242 -6.52 15.65 -13.77
C GLU A 242 -6.25 16.22 -12.36
N LEU A 243 -5.12 15.84 -11.76
CA LEU A 243 -4.76 16.20 -10.39
C LEU A 243 -3.29 16.67 -10.32
N PRO A 244 -2.91 17.45 -9.29
CA PRO A 244 -1.51 17.79 -9.07
C PRO A 244 -0.66 16.53 -8.94
N ILE A 245 0.48 16.49 -9.63
CA ILE A 245 1.37 15.30 -9.66
C ILE A 245 1.86 14.92 -8.27
N VAL A 246 2.14 15.90 -7.40
CA VAL A 246 2.50 15.64 -6.01
C VAL A 246 1.38 14.88 -5.28
N ALA A 247 0.12 15.24 -5.51
CA ALA A 247 -1.02 14.57 -4.91
C ALA A 247 -1.16 13.12 -5.40
N ILE A 248 -0.96 12.91 -6.70
CA ILE A 248 -0.95 11.57 -7.33
C ILE A 248 0.20 10.74 -6.76
N ALA A 249 1.41 11.28 -6.71
CA ALA A 249 2.60 10.58 -6.23
C ALA A 249 2.42 10.06 -4.80
N TYR A 250 1.89 10.90 -3.90
CA TYR A 250 1.58 10.48 -2.54
C TYR A 250 0.49 9.41 -2.48
N MET A 251 -0.57 9.54 -3.29
CA MET A 251 -1.65 8.55 -3.28
C MET A 251 -1.22 7.21 -3.89
N ASP A 252 -0.46 7.23 -4.98
CA ASP A 252 0.09 6.02 -5.60
C ASP A 252 1.04 5.30 -4.64
N CYS A 253 1.89 6.05 -3.93
CA CYS A 253 2.72 5.50 -2.86
C CYS A 253 1.85 4.84 -1.79
N ALA A 254 0.84 5.54 -1.29
CA ALA A 254 -0.07 5.00 -0.28
C ALA A 254 -0.79 3.73 -0.76
N ARG A 255 -1.27 3.67 -2.01
CA ARG A 255 -1.93 2.49 -2.59
C ARG A 255 -0.98 1.30 -2.69
N GLU A 256 0.23 1.52 -3.22
CA GLU A 256 1.24 0.47 -3.32
C GLU A 256 1.63 -0.06 -1.93
N GLU A 257 1.75 0.81 -0.93
CA GLU A 257 1.99 0.42 0.46
C GLU A 257 0.80 -0.34 1.05
N LEU A 258 -0.43 0.13 0.86
CA LEU A 258 -1.64 -0.57 1.33
C LEU A 258 -1.72 -1.98 0.71
N ALA A 259 -1.46 -2.12 -0.59
CA ALA A 259 -1.44 -3.42 -1.26
C ALA A 259 -0.31 -4.32 -0.76
N ALA A 260 0.88 -3.76 -0.51
CA ALA A 260 2.03 -4.48 0.03
C ALA A 260 1.77 -4.97 1.46
N LEU A 261 1.29 -4.09 2.34
CA LEU A 261 1.19 -4.29 3.78
C LEU A 261 -0.15 -4.90 4.22
N ASN A 262 -1.12 -5.04 3.32
CA ASN A 262 -2.32 -5.86 3.57
C ASN A 262 -2.04 -7.38 3.48
N GLN A 263 -0.82 -7.75 3.11
CA GLN A 263 -0.29 -9.10 3.30
C GLN A 263 0.07 -9.33 4.78
N THR A 264 0.19 -10.58 5.19
CA THR A 264 0.57 -10.88 6.59
C THR A 264 2.02 -10.47 6.83
N ILE A 265 2.24 -9.57 7.79
CA ILE A 265 3.55 -9.15 8.26
C ILE A 265 3.88 -9.95 9.52
N PHE A 266 5.02 -10.61 9.54
CA PHE A 266 5.43 -11.41 10.69
C PHE A 266 6.95 -11.39 10.88
N PRO A 267 7.42 -11.39 12.14
CA PRO A 267 8.83 -11.38 12.45
C PRO A 267 9.52 -12.67 12.04
N ILE A 268 10.78 -12.53 11.61
CA ILE A 268 11.64 -13.59 11.10
C ILE A 268 12.96 -13.58 11.89
N ASN A 269 13.44 -14.77 12.23
CA ASN A 269 14.76 -14.98 12.81
C ASN A 269 15.86 -14.87 11.75
N LYS A 270 17.11 -14.66 12.17
CA LYS A 270 18.27 -14.61 11.25
C LYS A 270 18.42 -15.86 10.36
N ASP A 271 17.89 -17.01 10.78
CA ASP A 271 17.88 -18.25 10.01
C ASP A 271 16.70 -18.37 9.01
N GLY A 272 15.89 -17.32 8.87
CA GLY A 272 14.77 -17.25 7.92
C GLY A 272 13.47 -17.89 8.42
N LYS A 273 13.43 -18.40 9.65
CA LYS A 273 12.22 -19.00 10.22
C LYS A 273 11.33 -17.96 10.90
N ILE A 274 10.03 -18.24 10.90
CA ILE A 274 9.04 -17.43 11.63
C ILE A 274 9.40 -17.40 13.11
N ASN A 275 9.48 -16.20 13.68
CA ASN A 275 9.64 -16.00 15.10
C ASN A 275 8.25 -15.92 15.77
N ASN A 276 7.71 -17.07 16.19
CA ASN A 276 6.36 -17.14 16.75
C ASN A 276 6.19 -16.32 18.04
N ASP A 277 7.23 -16.26 18.88
CA ASP A 277 7.19 -15.52 20.14
C ASP A 277 7.09 -14.01 19.89
N ALA A 278 7.77 -13.52 18.85
CA ALA A 278 7.73 -12.12 18.47
C ALA A 278 6.42 -11.70 17.78
N ILE A 279 5.58 -12.62 17.28
CA ILE A 279 4.32 -12.26 16.59
C ILE A 279 3.41 -11.42 17.49
N VAL A 280 3.32 -11.78 18.77
CA VAL A 280 2.46 -11.10 19.75
C VAL A 280 3.21 -10.06 20.59
N SER A 281 4.48 -9.81 20.26
CA SER A 281 5.33 -8.85 20.98
C SER A 281 4.85 -7.40 20.81
N ILE A 282 5.25 -6.56 21.77
CA ILE A 282 4.98 -5.13 21.71
C ILE A 282 5.75 -4.51 20.54
N GLU A 283 6.98 -4.96 20.30
CA GLU A 283 7.85 -4.50 19.22
C GLU A 283 7.22 -4.75 17.85
N ASN A 284 6.58 -5.90 17.64
CA ASN A 284 5.85 -6.18 16.40
C ASN A 284 4.63 -5.27 16.23
N GLN A 285 3.87 -5.06 17.30
CA GLN A 285 2.71 -4.14 17.27
C GLN A 285 3.14 -2.69 17.03
N ASP A 286 4.23 -2.26 17.66
CA ASP A 286 4.81 -0.93 17.50
C ASP A 286 5.30 -0.74 16.07
N PHE A 287 6.01 -1.72 15.49
CA PHE A 287 6.46 -1.67 14.10
C PHE A 287 5.28 -1.54 13.13
N ILE A 288 4.25 -2.39 13.25
CA ILE A 288 3.04 -2.29 12.42
C ILE A 288 2.33 -0.94 12.64
N GLY A 289 2.37 -0.41 13.87
CA GLY A 289 1.86 0.91 14.20
C GLY A 289 2.62 2.06 13.51
N VAL A 290 3.94 1.92 13.37
CA VAL A 290 4.80 2.85 12.60
C VAL A 290 4.48 2.75 11.11
N LEU A 291 4.34 1.54 10.57
CA LEU A 291 3.92 1.35 9.18
C LEU A 291 2.56 2.01 8.90
N ALA A 292 1.60 1.85 9.81
CA ALA A 292 0.31 2.52 9.68
C ALA A 292 0.43 4.06 9.70
N ASP A 293 1.29 4.63 10.55
CA ASP A 293 1.54 6.08 10.60
C ASP A 293 2.17 6.62 9.30
N ILE A 294 3.09 5.85 8.71
CA ILE A 294 3.72 6.18 7.42
C ILE A 294 2.65 6.27 6.33
N VAL A 295 1.85 5.22 6.13
CA VAL A 295 0.82 5.21 5.08
C VAL A 295 -0.27 6.27 5.34
N VAL A 296 -0.69 6.47 6.60
CA VAL A 296 -1.60 7.58 6.96
C VAL A 296 -1.00 8.92 6.55
N SER A 297 0.29 9.16 6.80
CA SER A 297 0.93 10.43 6.43
C SER A 297 0.93 10.67 4.92
N HIS A 298 1.08 9.63 4.09
CA HIS A 298 0.98 9.76 2.63
C HIS A 298 -0.45 10.04 2.17
N ILE A 299 -1.46 9.36 2.73
CA ILE A 299 -2.88 9.66 2.41
C ILE A 299 -3.22 11.11 2.75
N ILE A 300 -2.81 11.59 3.93
CA ILE A 300 -3.05 12.98 4.34
C ILE A 300 -2.27 13.97 3.46
N SER A 301 -1.06 13.63 3.03
CA SER A 301 -0.25 14.44 2.10
C SER A 301 -0.86 14.49 0.70
N ALA A 302 -1.45 13.40 0.23
CA ALA A 302 -2.21 13.42 -1.01
C ALA A 302 -3.41 14.39 -0.91
N TYR A 303 -4.21 14.28 0.15
CA TYR A 303 -5.37 15.16 0.36
C TYR A 303 -4.99 16.63 0.50
N SER A 304 -3.94 16.95 1.27
CA SER A 304 -3.46 18.33 1.42
C SER A 304 -2.95 18.94 0.11
N ASN A 305 -2.52 18.09 -0.83
CA ASN A 305 -2.12 18.48 -2.17
C ASN A 305 -3.28 18.44 -3.20
N GLY A 306 -4.52 18.23 -2.76
CA GLY A 306 -5.71 18.33 -3.61
C GLY A 306 -6.24 17.00 -4.16
N TYR A 307 -5.76 15.87 -3.65
CA TYR A 307 -6.32 14.56 -4.00
C TYR A 307 -7.75 14.41 -3.43
N PRO A 308 -8.72 13.85 -4.18
CA PRO A 308 -10.08 13.60 -3.68
C PRO A 308 -10.12 12.68 -2.47
N THR A 309 -11.09 12.89 -1.57
CA THR A 309 -11.19 12.17 -0.28
C THR A 309 -12.25 11.07 -0.26
N ASP A 310 -12.84 10.72 -1.40
CA ASP A 310 -13.87 9.68 -1.51
C ASP A 310 -13.24 8.27 -1.46
N ASP A 311 -13.91 7.31 -0.79
CA ASP A 311 -13.42 5.93 -0.59
C ASP A 311 -13.06 5.23 -1.91
N SER A 312 -13.80 5.54 -2.97
CA SER A 312 -13.58 5.02 -4.33
C SER A 312 -12.25 5.45 -4.95
N ALA A 313 -11.59 6.46 -4.38
CA ALA A 313 -10.31 6.93 -4.86
C ALA A 313 -9.12 6.32 -4.11
N ILE A 314 -9.31 5.50 -3.08
CA ILE A 314 -8.18 4.88 -2.36
C ILE A 314 -8.05 3.39 -2.65
N PHE A 315 -9.17 2.68 -2.75
CA PHE A 315 -9.16 1.28 -3.19
C PHE A 315 -9.33 1.25 -4.71
N GLU A 316 -8.33 0.74 -5.43
CA GLU A 316 -8.51 0.39 -6.85
C GLU A 316 -9.72 -0.54 -6.98
N GLN A 317 -10.58 -0.27 -7.96
CA GLN A 317 -11.74 -1.12 -8.28
C GLN A 317 -11.30 -2.39 -9.01
#